data_AF-A0A1V4QF47-F1
#
_entry.id   AF-A0A1V4QF47-F1
#
_cell.length_a   1.000
_cell.length_b   1.000
_cell.length_c   1.000
_cell.angle_alpha   90.00
_cell.angle_beta   90.00
_cell.angle_gamma   90.00
#
_symmetry.space_group_name_H-M   'P 1'
#
loop_
_entity.id
_entity.type
_entity.pdbx_description
1 polymer ?
#
loop_
_entity_poly.entity_id
_entity_poly.type
_entity_poly.pdbx_seq_one_letter_code
_entity_poly.pdbx_strand_id
1 'polypeptide(L)'
;SLRFGSSGDLLVLLATFAWATTTIVARKYLQELPAGVIAFYRFFFAGVIFIFYILITRGIVINSGYQVFLGVIIGVGTILYYEGIRLIKAAQVSALELSTPFFATILGIFVLREYITFFQLIGIMFLLGGIYFLSRKE
;
A
#
# COMPACT_ATOMS: atom_id res chain seq x y z
N SER A 1 -6.86 -4.55 26.99
CA SER A 1 -5.49 -5.11 27.15
C SER A 1 -5.05 -5.72 25.82
N LEU A 2 -4.00 -5.18 25.19
CA LEU A 2 -3.40 -5.77 23.98
C LEU A 2 -2.91 -7.19 24.31
N ARG A 3 -3.64 -8.22 23.84
CA ARG A 3 -3.23 -9.61 23.99
C ARG A 3 -2.25 -9.94 22.87
N PHE A 4 -0.97 -9.71 23.11
CA PHE A 4 0.09 -10.21 22.24
C PHE A 4 0.07 -11.75 22.26
N GLY A 5 0.01 -12.37 21.09
CA GLY A 5 0.05 -13.84 20.93
C GLY A 5 -1.22 -14.44 20.32
N SER A 6 -2.07 -13.63 19.69
CA SER A 6 -3.19 -14.16 18.89
C SER A 6 -2.71 -14.62 17.50
N SER A 7 -3.46 -15.51 16.85
CA SER A 7 -3.18 -15.91 15.46
C SER A 7 -3.17 -14.71 14.50
N GLY A 8 -3.89 -13.63 14.82
CA GLY A 8 -3.90 -12.39 14.04
C GLY A 8 -2.58 -11.64 14.09
N ASP A 9 -1.94 -11.56 15.27
CA ASP A 9 -0.66 -10.86 15.42
C ASP A 9 0.44 -11.54 14.58
N LEU A 10 0.43 -12.87 14.55
CA LEU A 10 1.37 -13.66 13.75
C LEU A 10 1.16 -13.43 12.25
N LEU A 11 -0.10 -13.33 11.80
CA LEU A 11 -0.42 -12.99 10.40
C LEU A 11 0.07 -11.58 10.05
N VAL A 12 -0.09 -10.60 10.94
CA VAL A 12 0.40 -9.23 10.73
C VAL A 12 1.93 -9.21 10.63
N LEU A 13 2.64 -9.95 11.50
CA LEU A 13 4.10 -10.04 11.44
C LEU A 13 4.57 -10.68 10.14
N LEU A 14 3.95 -11.78 9.71
CA LEU A 14 4.27 -12.42 8.43
C LEU A 14 3.99 -11.50 7.24
N ALA A 15 2.86 -10.79 7.25
CA ALA A 15 2.52 -9.82 6.20
C ALA A 15 3.54 -8.67 6.14
N THR A 16 3.95 -8.15 7.30
CA THR A 16 4.95 -7.07 7.38
C THR A 16 6.31 -7.55 6.87
N PHE A 17 6.72 -8.77 7.22
CA PHE A 17 7.96 -9.37 6.74
C PHE A 17 7.94 -9.61 5.22
N ALA A 18 6.83 -10.13 4.70
CA ALA A 18 6.62 -10.30 3.26
C ALA A 18 6.65 -8.95 2.51
N TRP A 19 6.04 -7.91 3.07
CA TRP A 19 6.06 -6.56 2.52
C TRP A 19 7.48 -5.99 2.45
N ALA A 20 8.21 -6.01 3.58
CA ALA A 20 9.59 -5.52 3.64
C ALA A 20 10.51 -6.24 2.64
N THR A 21 10.39 -7.57 2.56
CA THR A 21 11.14 -8.38 1.58
C THR A 21 10.79 -7.98 0.15
N THR A 22 9.51 -7.79 -0.15
CA THR A 22 9.04 -7.38 -1.48
C THR A 22 9.62 -6.04 -1.89
N THR A 23 9.67 -5.04 -0.99
CA THR A 23 10.22 -3.71 -1.30
C THR A 23 11.72 -3.77 -1.58
N ILE A 24 12.48 -4.54 -0.79
CA ILE A 24 13.93 -4.73 -0.99
C ILE A 24 14.20 -5.44 -2.32
N VAL A 25 13.48 -6.52 -2.60
CA VAL A 25 13.63 -7.32 -3.83
C VAL A 25 13.19 -6.52 -5.06
N ALA A 26 12.07 -5.81 -4.99
CA ALA A 26 11.58 -4.97 -6.08
C ALA A 26 12.61 -3.90 -6.43
N ARG A 27 13.24 -3.25 -5.43
CA ARG A 27 14.31 -2.28 -5.68
C ARG A 27 15.48 -2.84 -6.47
N LYS A 28 15.88 -4.09 -6.20
CA LYS A 28 16.92 -4.77 -6.96
C LYS A 28 16.51 -4.93 -8.43
N TYR A 29 15.30 -5.42 -8.68
CA TYR A 29 14.80 -5.63 -10.05
C TYR A 29 14.50 -4.33 -10.80
N LEU A 30 14.15 -3.24 -10.10
CA LEU A 30 13.90 -1.92 -10.69
C LEU A 30 15.16 -1.27 -11.29
N GLN A 31 16.36 -1.82 -11.03
CA GLN A 31 17.59 -1.39 -11.70
C GLN A 31 17.65 -1.87 -13.16
N GLU A 32 17.02 -3.01 -13.47
CA GLU A 32 17.09 -3.67 -14.77
C GLU A 32 15.75 -3.63 -15.51
N LEU A 33 14.63 -3.58 -14.78
CA LEU A 33 13.28 -3.65 -15.32
C LEU A 33 12.49 -2.35 -15.06
N PRO A 34 11.67 -1.88 -16.03
CA PRO A 34 10.76 -0.77 -15.80
C PRO A 34 9.73 -1.08 -14.71
N ALA A 35 9.32 -0.07 -13.94
CA ALA A 35 8.34 -0.22 -12.86
C ALA A 35 7.00 -0.81 -13.35
N GLY A 36 6.57 -0.41 -14.55
CA GLY A 36 5.36 -0.93 -15.18
C GLY A 36 5.41 -2.44 -15.42
N VAL A 37 6.57 -3.00 -15.76
CA VAL A 37 6.73 -4.44 -16.01
C VAL A 37 6.60 -5.21 -14.70
N ILE A 38 7.22 -4.72 -13.63
CA ILE A 38 7.13 -5.34 -12.30
C ILE A 38 5.68 -5.28 -11.78
N ALA A 39 5.02 -4.13 -11.92
CA ALA A 39 3.62 -3.96 -11.54
C ALA A 39 2.69 -4.90 -12.34
N PHE A 40 2.94 -5.02 -13.66
CA PHE A 40 2.19 -5.92 -14.53
C PHE A 40 2.29 -7.36 -14.06
N TYR A 41 3.50 -7.90 -13.87
CA TYR A 41 3.66 -9.28 -13.42
C TYR A 41 3.06 -9.50 -12.03
N ARG A 42 3.21 -8.54 -11.10
CA ARG A 42 2.59 -8.60 -9.77
C ARG A 42 1.07 -8.78 -9.86
N PHE A 43 0.39 -7.96 -10.65
CA PHE A 43 -1.07 -8.05 -10.79
C PHE A 43 -1.52 -9.20 -11.71
N PHE A 44 -0.70 -9.61 -12.68
CA PHE A 44 -0.99 -10.74 -13.53
C PHE A 44 -1.06 -12.04 -12.72
N PHE A 45 -0.01 -12.34 -11.94
CA PHE A 45 0.00 -13.56 -11.12
C PHE A 45 -1.06 -13.52 -10.02
N ALA A 46 -1.21 -12.38 -9.33
CA ALA A 46 -2.28 -12.22 -8.35
C ALA A 46 -3.66 -12.41 -8.99
N GLY A 47 -3.87 -11.82 -10.18
CA GLY A 47 -5.09 -11.92 -10.96
C GLY A 47 -5.43 -13.35 -11.33
N VAL A 48 -4.48 -14.12 -11.87
CA VAL A 48 -4.68 -15.54 -12.21
C VAL A 48 -5.11 -16.35 -10.99
N ILE A 49 -4.43 -16.18 -9.85
CA ILE A 49 -4.74 -16.89 -8.60
C ILE A 49 -6.14 -16.52 -8.12
N PHE A 50 -6.47 -15.22 -8.07
CA PHE A 50 -7.77 -14.77 -7.59
C PHE A 50 -8.92 -15.13 -8.54
N ILE A 51 -8.70 -15.08 -9.85
CA ILE A 51 -9.67 -15.54 -10.85
C ILE A 51 -9.96 -17.02 -10.63
N PHE A 52 -8.93 -17.86 -10.51
CA PHE A 52 -9.13 -19.29 -10.26
C PHE A 52 -9.89 -19.56 -8.95
N TYR A 53 -9.53 -18.87 -7.86
CA TYR A 53 -10.23 -18.96 -6.59
C TYR A 53 -11.71 -18.54 -6.69
N ILE A 54 -12.00 -17.45 -7.39
CA ILE A 54 -13.36 -16.95 -7.59
C ILE A 54 -14.18 -17.92 -8.45
N LEU A 55 -13.59 -18.50 -9.50
CA LEU A 55 -14.26 -19.47 -10.36
C LEU A 55 -14.71 -20.72 -9.60
N ILE A 56 -13.94 -21.18 -8.62
CA ILE A 56 -14.28 -22.37 -7.80
C ILE A 56 -15.33 -22.04 -6.73
N THR A 57 -15.39 -20.79 -6.26
CA THR A 57 -16.23 -20.44 -5.11
C THR A 57 -17.57 -19.83 -5.50
N ARG A 58 -17.59 -18.81 -6.36
CA ARG A 58 -18.79 -17.98 -6.61
C ARG A 58 -18.97 -17.50 -8.06
N GLY A 59 -18.00 -17.73 -8.94
CA GLY A 59 -17.99 -17.18 -10.31
C GLY A 59 -17.63 -15.68 -10.34
N ILE A 60 -17.21 -15.19 -11.51
CA ILE A 60 -16.80 -13.79 -11.70
C ILE A 60 -18.06 -12.92 -11.80
N VAL A 61 -18.22 -11.98 -10.88
CA VAL A 61 -19.32 -11.02 -10.90
C VAL A 61 -18.76 -9.60 -10.87
N ILE A 62 -18.85 -8.90 -11.99
CA ILE A 62 -18.54 -7.46 -12.08
C ILE A 62 -19.87 -6.71 -11.97
N ASN A 63 -20.14 -6.16 -10.79
CA ASN A 63 -21.43 -5.55 -10.48
C ASN A 63 -21.50 -4.07 -10.86
N SER A 64 -20.36 -3.40 -11.05
CA SER A 64 -20.32 -1.96 -11.30
C SER A 64 -19.02 -1.53 -11.96
N GLY A 65 -19.10 -0.55 -12.88
CA GLY A 65 -17.94 0.11 -13.47
C GLY A 65 -17.01 0.77 -12.44
N TYR A 66 -17.52 1.06 -11.23
CA TYR A 66 -16.72 1.53 -10.10
C TYR A 66 -15.59 0.56 -9.72
N GLN A 67 -15.83 -0.76 -9.83
CA GLN A 67 -14.80 -1.77 -9.53
C GLN A 67 -13.64 -1.71 -10.52
N VAL A 68 -13.94 -1.50 -11.80
CA VAL A 68 -12.94 -1.34 -12.86
C VAL A 68 -12.16 -0.04 -12.65
N PHE A 69 -12.85 1.06 -12.32
CA PHE A 69 -12.22 2.34 -12.02
C PHE A 69 -11.25 2.26 -10.84
N LEU A 70 -11.65 1.61 -9.73
CA LEU A 70 -10.75 1.34 -8.60
C LEU A 70 -9.55 0.49 -9.02
N GLY A 71 -9.75 -0.54 -9.85
CA GLY A 71 -8.66 -1.36 -10.38
C GLY A 71 -7.64 -0.55 -11.15
N VAL A 72 -8.09 0.40 -12.00
CA VAL A 72 -7.21 1.31 -12.73
C VAL A 72 -6.44 2.24 -11.78
N ILE A 73 -7.11 2.83 -10.79
CA ILE A 73 -6.45 3.69 -9.78
C ILE A 73 -5.37 2.91 -9.04
N ILE A 74 -5.68 1.70 -8.59
CA ILE A 74 -4.72 0.84 -7.87
C ILE A 74 -3.54 0.46 -8.77
N GLY A 75 -3.81 0.12 -10.03
CA GLY A 75 -2.77 -0.20 -11.02
C GLY A 75 -1.82 0.97 -11.25
N VAL A 76 -2.36 2.16 -11.55
CA VAL A 76 -1.56 3.38 -11.75
C VAL A 76 -0.80 3.74 -10.48
N GLY A 77 -1.45 3.71 -9.32
CA GLY A 77 -0.81 3.99 -8.03
C GLY A 77 0.35 3.04 -7.72
N THR A 78 0.22 1.77 -8.07
CA THR A 78 1.30 0.78 -7.88
C THR A 78 2.47 1.01 -8.82
N ILE A 79 2.22 1.43 -10.07
CA ILE A 79 3.30 1.81 -11.00
C ILE A 79 4.06 3.02 -10.46
N LEU A 80 3.33 4.06 -10.02
CA LEU A 80 3.92 5.26 -9.42
C LEU A 80 4.71 4.93 -8.14
N TYR A 81 4.20 4.02 -7.32
CA TYR A 81 4.89 3.53 -6.13
C TYR A 81 6.23 2.86 -6.48
N TYR A 82 6.25 1.99 -7.49
CA TYR A 82 7.49 1.34 -7.94
C TYR A 82 8.46 2.32 -8.61
N GLU A 83 7.98 3.32 -9.36
CA GLU A 83 8.83 4.41 -9.83
C GLU A 83 9.41 5.21 -8.65
N GLY A 84 8.62 5.46 -7.60
CA GLY A 84 9.10 6.03 -6.35
C GLY A 84 10.25 5.23 -5.74
N ILE A 85 10.09 3.90 -5.60
CA ILE A 85 11.16 3.02 -5.10
C ILE A 85 12.44 3.09 -5.95
N ARG A 86 12.29 3.29 -7.26
CA ARG A 86 13.43 3.41 -8.18
C ARG A 86 14.21 4.71 -7.97
N LEU A 87 13.52 5.80 -7.63
CA LEU A 87 14.10 7.14 -7.53
C LEU A 87 14.74 7.44 -6.16
N ILE A 88 14.27 6.82 -5.08
CA ILE A 88 14.72 7.12 -3.71
C ILE A 88 15.22 5.89 -2.93
N LYS A 89 15.84 6.10 -1.77
CA LYS A 89 16.33 5.01 -0.90
C LYS A 89 15.15 4.23 -0.32
N ALA A 90 15.30 2.93 -0.09
CA ALA A 90 14.24 2.08 0.48
C ALA A 90 13.73 2.60 1.84
N ALA A 91 14.61 3.12 2.69
CA ALA A 91 14.24 3.72 3.96
C ALA A 91 13.44 5.03 3.80
N GLN A 92 13.75 5.86 2.79
CA GLN A 92 12.95 7.03 2.44
C GLN A 92 11.55 6.63 1.92
N VAL A 93 11.45 5.54 1.14
CA VAL A 93 10.14 5.00 0.71
C VAL A 93 9.31 4.60 1.93
N SER A 94 9.90 3.84 2.86
CA SER A 94 9.20 3.43 4.09
C SER A 94 8.79 4.63 4.94
N ALA A 95 9.61 5.68 5.02
CA ALA A 95 9.26 6.93 5.70
C ALA A 95 8.07 7.65 5.02
N LEU A 96 8.02 7.67 3.69
CA LEU A 96 6.89 8.23 2.93
C LEU A 96 5.63 7.37 3.08
N GLU A 97 5.74 6.04 3.17
CA GLU A 97 4.59 5.16 3.44
C GLU A 97 3.91 5.50 4.77
N LEU A 98 4.64 5.99 5.76
CA LEU A 98 4.06 6.48 7.01
C LEU A 98 3.13 7.67 6.80
N SER A 99 3.23 8.41 5.68
CA SER A 99 2.31 9.49 5.33
C SER A 99 0.97 9.01 4.76
N THR A 100 0.82 7.71 4.45
CA THR A 100 -0.42 7.13 3.93
C THR A 100 -1.66 7.52 4.75
N PRO A 101 -1.71 7.37 6.09
CA PRO A 101 -2.86 7.78 6.89
C PRO A 101 -3.21 9.27 6.78
N PHE A 102 -2.24 10.16 6.52
CA PHE A 102 -2.53 11.56 6.27
C PHE A 102 -3.33 11.75 4.98
N PHE A 103 -2.87 11.16 3.86
CA PHE A 103 -3.58 11.22 2.59
C PHE A 103 -4.92 10.47 2.64
N ALA A 104 -4.97 9.31 3.29
CA ALA A 104 -6.20 8.55 3.48
C ALA A 104 -7.24 9.36 4.25
N THR A 105 -6.82 10.10 5.29
CA THR A 105 -7.72 10.97 6.05
C THR A 105 -8.26 12.12 5.20
N ILE A 106 -7.40 12.78 4.40
CA ILE A 106 -7.82 13.84 3.48
C ILE A 106 -8.87 13.30 2.49
N LEU A 107 -8.59 12.15 1.87
CA LEU A 107 -9.52 11.51 0.95
C LEU A 107 -10.80 11.04 1.65
N GLY A 108 -10.73 10.60 2.90
CA GLY A 108 -11.89 10.29 3.74
C GLY A 108 -12.83 11.48 3.91
N ILE A 109 -12.29 12.68 4.16
CA ILE A 109 -13.11 13.91 4.22
C ILE A 109 -13.75 14.21 2.86
N PHE A 110 -12.96 14.24 1.79
CA PHE A 110 -13.46 14.77 0.50
C PHE A 110 -14.32 13.77 -0.28
N VAL A 111 -13.94 12.49 -0.25
CA VAL A 111 -14.58 11.42 -1.03
C VAL A 111 -15.69 10.75 -0.22
N LEU A 112 -15.40 10.37 1.04
CA LEU A 112 -16.34 9.66 1.89
C LEU A 112 -17.18 10.60 2.77
N ARG A 113 -16.84 11.90 2.84
CA ARG A 113 -17.49 12.90 3.70
C ARG A 113 -17.43 12.53 5.19
N GLU A 114 -16.32 11.93 5.61
CA GLU A 114 -16.08 11.57 7.00
C GLU A 114 -15.74 12.80 7.86
N TYR A 115 -16.16 12.76 9.13
CA TYR A 115 -15.80 13.76 10.14
C TYR A 115 -14.54 13.32 10.89
N ILE A 116 -13.61 14.24 11.06
CA ILE A 116 -12.36 14.00 11.80
C ILE A 116 -12.51 14.47 13.24
N THR A 117 -12.05 13.65 14.17
CA THR A 117 -11.96 14.00 15.59
C THR A 117 -10.75 14.86 15.89
N PHE A 118 -10.81 15.68 16.94
CA PHE A 118 -9.67 16.51 17.38
C PHE A 118 -8.41 15.67 17.66
N PHE A 119 -8.56 14.47 18.23
CA PHE A 119 -7.44 13.55 18.48
C PHE A 119 -6.79 13.02 17.20
N GLN A 120 -7.58 12.74 16.14
CA GLN A 120 -7.02 12.34 14.85
C GLN A 120 -6.21 13.47 14.21
N LEU A 121 -6.65 14.72 14.35
CA LEU A 121 -5.90 15.88 13.86
C LEU A 121 -4.54 16.02 14.56
N ILE A 122 -4.52 15.87 15.90
CA ILE A 122 -3.26 15.84 16.66
C ILE A 122 -2.36 14.70 16.18
N GLY A 123 -2.91 13.49 16.03
CA GLY A 123 -2.16 12.34 15.54
C GLY A 123 -1.51 12.58 14.18
N ILE A 124 -2.22 13.23 13.26
CA ILE A 124 -1.70 13.62 11.95
C ILE A 124 -0.54 14.62 12.08
N MET A 125 -0.65 15.62 12.95
CA MET A 125 0.42 16.60 13.17
C MET A 125 1.69 15.94 13.72
N PHE A 126 1.54 15.03 14.69
CA PHE A 126 2.67 14.25 15.22
C PHE A 126 3.29 13.35 14.14
N LEU A 127 2.47 12.72 13.31
CA LEU A 127 2.91 11.87 12.22
C LEU A 127 3.74 12.64 11.19
N LEU A 128 3.25 13.80 10.73
CA LEU A 128 3.99 14.67 9.80
C LEU A 128 5.32 15.15 10.40
N GLY A 129 5.31 15.54 11.68
CA GLY A 129 6.53 15.89 12.40
C GLY A 129 7.54 14.73 12.45
N GLY A 130 7.09 13.52 12.77
CA GLY A 130 7.92 12.32 12.80
C GLY A 130 8.57 12.01 11.45
N ILE A 131 7.80 12.09 10.35
CA ILE A 131 8.31 11.88 8.99
C ILE A 131 9.36 12.92 8.62
N TYR A 132 9.12 14.19 8.95
CA TYR A 132 10.08 15.27 8.69
C TYR A 132 11.43 15.03 9.39
N PHE A 133 11.41 14.63 10.67
CA PHE A 133 12.64 14.32 11.41
C PHE A 133 13.34 13.07 10.88
N LEU A 134 12.59 12.03 10.51
CA LEU A 134 13.15 10.79 9.96
C LEU A 134 13.81 11.04 8.60
N SER A 135 13.15 11.79 7.72
CA SER A 135 13.66 12.08 6.37
C SER A 135 14.90 12.98 6.37
N ARG A 136 15.14 13.77 7.42
CA ARG A 136 16.33 14.64 7.54
C ARG A 136 17.60 13.88 7.94
N LYS A 137 17.46 12.65 8.45
CA LYS A 137 18.57 11.87 9.02
C LYS A 137 19.27 10.93 8.02
N GLU A 138 18.87 10.92 6.75
CA GLU A 138 19.46 10.13 5.64
C GLU A 138 19.90 10.97 4.44
#